data_AF-A0A7W0WSP1-F1
#
_entry.id   AF-A0A7W0WSP1-F1
#
_cell.length_a   1.000
_cell.length_b   1.000
_cell.length_c   1.000
_cell.angle_alpha   90.00
_cell.angle_beta   90.00
_cell.angle_gamma   90.00
#
_symmetry.space_group_name_H-M   'P 1'
#
loop_
_entity.id
_entity.type
_entity.pdbx_description
1 polymer ?
#
loop_
_entity_poly.entity_id
_entity_poly.type
_entity_poly.pdbx_seq_one_letter_code
_entity_poly.pdbx_strand_id
1 'polypeptide(L)'
;MHRTFVAAALLLAACGVDPSEDDRPRTLHYITSAVLKPTCGNAQCHSSFRQIKNRAYDTVRRACESMVEQGDVIPGDPDGSFLDQVLVRAIDRMPYDQPMADVDRALLRDWIMIGAPGLPVDAEDCP
;
A
#
# COMPACT_ATOMS: atom_id res chain seq x y z
N MET A 1 -48.67 -9.41 -37.95
CA MET A 1 -47.27 -9.81 -37.75
C MET A 1 -46.56 -8.68 -37.00
N HIS A 2 -46.54 -8.70 -35.66
CA HIS A 2 -45.80 -7.72 -34.87
C HIS A 2 -44.80 -8.48 -34.01
N ARG A 3 -43.52 -8.39 -34.38
CA ARG A 3 -42.39 -9.05 -33.71
C ARG A 3 -42.06 -8.23 -32.47
N THR A 4 -42.50 -8.65 -31.29
CA THR A 4 -42.05 -8.10 -30.01
C THR A 4 -40.59 -8.50 -29.79
N PHE A 5 -39.70 -7.51 -29.87
CA PHE A 5 -38.29 -7.67 -29.52
C PHE A 5 -38.16 -7.81 -28.00
N VAL A 6 -37.47 -8.88 -27.58
CA VAL A 6 -37.03 -9.12 -26.20
C VAL A 6 -35.94 -8.11 -25.86
N ALA A 7 -36.19 -7.22 -24.91
CA ALA A 7 -35.14 -6.41 -24.30
C ALA A 7 -34.49 -7.25 -23.18
N ALA A 8 -33.31 -7.80 -23.48
CA ALA A 8 -32.47 -8.45 -22.48
C ALA A 8 -31.88 -7.36 -21.56
N ALA A 9 -32.29 -7.36 -20.29
CA ALA A 9 -31.66 -6.58 -19.25
C ALA A 9 -30.27 -7.19 -18.96
N LEU A 10 -29.23 -6.58 -19.51
CA LEU A 10 -27.84 -6.85 -19.13
C LEU A 10 -27.62 -6.27 -17.73
N LEU A 11 -27.73 -7.14 -16.72
CA LEU A 11 -27.21 -6.90 -15.39
C LEU A 11 -25.69 -6.69 -15.51
N LEU A 12 -25.26 -5.44 -15.44
CA LEU A 12 -23.87 -5.09 -15.14
C LEU A 12 -23.58 -5.59 -13.73
N ALA A 13 -23.16 -6.85 -13.61
CA ALA A 13 -22.49 -7.34 -12.43
C ALA A 13 -21.25 -6.46 -12.23
N ALA A 14 -21.32 -5.59 -11.22
CA ALA A 14 -20.18 -4.84 -10.76
C ALA A 14 -19.09 -5.87 -10.40
N CYS A 15 -17.99 -5.87 -11.16
CA CYS A 15 -16.76 -6.54 -10.76
C CYS A 15 -16.12 -5.74 -9.61
N GLY A 16 -16.81 -5.66 -8.47
CA GLY A 16 -16.22 -5.29 -7.20
C GLY A 16 -15.73 -6.58 -6.59
N VAL A 17 -14.42 -6.84 -6.66
CA VAL A 17 -13.80 -7.81 -5.75
C VAL A 17 -14.09 -7.26 -4.35
N ASP A 18 -14.78 -8.04 -3.53
CA ASP A 18 -15.01 -7.67 -2.14
C ASP A 18 -13.63 -7.48 -1.48
N PRO A 19 -13.32 -6.34 -0.85
CA PRO A 19 -12.08 -6.17 -0.10
C PRO A 19 -11.85 -7.30 0.92
N SER A 20 -12.90 -8.00 1.37
CA SER A 20 -12.79 -9.17 2.24
C SER A 20 -12.22 -10.43 1.56
N GLU A 21 -12.07 -10.44 0.24
CA GLU A 21 -11.47 -11.54 -0.55
C GLU A 21 -10.01 -11.26 -0.96
N ASP A 22 -9.40 -10.20 -0.41
CA ASP A 22 -7.99 -9.93 -0.67
C ASP A 22 -7.09 -10.95 0.06
N ASP A 23 -6.72 -12.01 -0.65
CA ASP A 23 -5.84 -13.10 -0.17
C ASP A 23 -4.34 -12.76 -0.25
N ARG A 24 -3.98 -11.50 -0.57
CA ARG A 24 -2.58 -11.11 -0.65
C ARG A 24 -1.89 -11.21 0.73
N PRO A 25 -0.62 -11.64 0.79
CA PRO A 25 0.09 -11.77 2.06
C PRO A 25 0.30 -10.43 2.77
N ARG A 26 -0.03 -10.38 4.06
CA ARG A 26 0.30 -9.26 4.95
C ARG A 26 1.67 -9.47 5.57
N THR A 27 2.71 -9.43 4.73
CA THR A 27 4.10 -9.54 5.17
C THR A 27 4.90 -8.35 4.68
N LEU A 28 5.90 -7.92 5.45
CA LEU A 28 6.83 -6.85 5.05
C LEU A 28 7.39 -7.07 3.63
N HIS A 29 7.76 -8.31 3.30
CA HIS A 29 8.30 -8.64 1.98
C HIS A 29 7.29 -8.39 0.86
N TYR A 30 6.04 -8.83 1.01
CA TYR A 30 5.01 -8.64 -0.01
C TYR A 30 4.61 -7.18 -0.14
N ILE A 31 4.30 -6.52 1.00
CA ILE A 31 3.96 -5.09 1.05
C ILE A 31 5.05 -4.26 0.39
N THR A 32 6.33 -4.55 0.67
CA THR A 32 7.40 -3.80 0.03
C THR A 32 7.49 -4.11 -1.46
N SER A 33 7.59 -5.40 -1.83
CA SER A 33 7.95 -5.78 -3.20
C SER A 33 6.84 -5.53 -4.21
N ALA A 34 5.59 -5.76 -3.81
CA ALA A 34 4.43 -5.70 -4.70
C ALA A 34 3.65 -4.38 -4.58
N VAL A 35 3.74 -3.68 -3.45
CA VAL A 35 3.00 -2.42 -3.23
C VAL A 35 3.94 -1.23 -3.20
N LEU A 36 4.81 -1.13 -2.19
CA LEU A 36 5.59 0.09 -1.97
C LEU A 36 6.66 0.33 -3.03
N LYS A 37 7.35 -0.71 -3.49
CA LYS A 37 8.40 -0.59 -4.50
C LYS A 37 7.89 0.01 -5.82
N PRO A 38 6.81 -0.50 -6.44
CA PRO A 38 6.33 0.06 -7.70
C PRO A 38 5.69 1.45 -7.57
N THR A 39 5.16 1.83 -6.40
CA THR A 39 4.42 3.10 -6.24
C THR A 39 5.22 4.20 -5.53
N CYS A 40 6.09 3.84 -4.60
CA CYS A 40 6.87 4.78 -3.77
C CYS A 40 8.38 4.62 -4.02
N GLY A 41 8.82 3.37 -4.20
CA GLY A 41 10.21 2.94 -4.38
C GLY A 41 10.83 3.21 -5.75
N ASN A 42 10.19 4.02 -6.59
CA ASN A 42 10.76 4.37 -7.89
C ASN A 42 12.04 5.21 -7.73
N ALA A 43 12.99 5.02 -8.65
CA ALA A 43 14.33 5.61 -8.57
C ALA A 43 14.35 7.14 -8.36
N GLN A 44 13.32 7.85 -8.81
CA GLN A 44 13.22 9.31 -8.72
C GLN A 44 12.62 9.84 -7.40
N CYS A 45 12.04 8.96 -6.57
CA CYS A 45 11.21 9.37 -5.42
C CYS A 45 11.80 8.91 -4.09
N HIS A 46 11.44 7.71 -3.63
CA HIS A 46 11.91 7.14 -2.35
C HIS A 46 12.65 5.83 -2.62
N SER A 47 13.87 5.93 -3.14
CA SER A 47 14.72 4.76 -3.44
C SER A 47 16.07 4.84 -2.74
N SER A 48 16.83 3.77 -2.77
CA SER A 48 18.22 3.73 -2.32
C SER A 48 19.10 4.76 -3.03
N PHE A 49 18.74 5.12 -4.27
CA PHE A 49 19.42 6.15 -5.05
C PHE A 49 18.97 7.57 -4.69
N ARG A 50 17.68 7.76 -4.37
CA ARG A 50 17.07 9.05 -4.03
C ARG A 50 16.23 8.93 -2.77
N GLN A 51 16.80 9.35 -1.64
CA GLN A 51 16.18 9.23 -0.32
C GLN A 51 15.46 10.53 0.08
N ILE A 52 14.35 10.85 -0.58
CA ILE A 52 13.57 12.04 -0.20
C ILE A 52 13.13 11.88 1.26
N LYS A 53 13.51 12.85 2.11
CA LYS A 53 13.24 12.83 3.55
C LYS A 53 13.73 11.53 4.23
N ASN A 54 14.91 11.04 3.83
CA ASN A 54 15.56 9.85 4.39
C ASN A 54 14.74 8.56 4.27
N ARG A 55 13.88 8.44 3.25
CA ARG A 55 13.03 7.27 3.01
C ARG A 55 13.37 6.59 1.70
N ALA A 56 13.44 5.27 1.73
CA ALA A 56 13.66 4.41 0.58
C ALA A 56 12.82 3.13 0.68
N TYR A 57 12.01 2.84 -0.34
CA TYR A 57 11.11 1.68 -0.38
C TYR A 57 11.36 0.76 -1.60
N ASP A 58 12.52 0.88 -2.23
CA ASP A 58 12.88 0.16 -3.46
C ASP A 58 13.40 -1.28 -3.22
N THR A 59 13.75 -1.58 -1.98
CA THR A 59 14.15 -2.92 -1.50
C THR A 59 13.51 -3.20 -0.14
N VAL A 60 13.32 -4.47 0.20
CA VAL A 60 12.73 -4.90 1.49
C VAL A 60 13.52 -4.34 2.67
N ARG A 61 14.85 -4.51 2.63
CA ARG A 61 15.75 -3.98 3.67
C ARG A 61 15.59 -2.48 3.87
N ARG A 62 15.66 -1.69 2.80
CA ARG A 62 15.58 -0.23 2.91
C ARG A 62 14.20 0.26 3.33
N ALA A 63 13.14 -0.42 2.89
CA ALA A 63 11.79 -0.12 3.35
C ALA A 63 11.67 -0.35 4.86
N CYS A 64 12.18 -1.49 5.33
CA CYS A 64 12.22 -1.82 6.76
C CYS A 64 12.99 -0.76 7.57
N GLU A 65 14.21 -0.43 7.15
CA GLU A 65 15.03 0.62 7.80
C GLU A 65 14.28 1.95 7.83
N SER A 66 13.68 2.38 6.71
CA SER A 66 12.90 3.61 6.65
C SER A 66 11.72 3.59 7.63
N MET A 67 10.99 2.47 7.69
CA MET A 67 9.84 2.32 8.57
C MET A 67 10.21 2.40 10.04
N VAL A 68 11.30 1.74 10.44
CA VAL A 68 11.77 1.71 11.83
C VAL A 68 12.41 3.04 12.22
N GLU A 69 13.36 3.53 11.44
CA GLU A 69 14.15 4.72 11.80
C GLU A 69 13.37 6.02 11.71
N GLN A 70 12.43 6.12 10.75
CA GLN A 70 11.64 7.33 10.54
C GLN A 70 10.27 7.27 11.23
N GLY A 71 9.92 6.13 11.84
CA GLY A 71 8.61 5.91 12.44
C GLY A 71 7.48 5.96 11.42
N ASP A 72 7.71 5.46 10.19
CA ASP A 72 6.66 5.47 9.17
C ASP A 72 5.50 4.53 9.51
N VAL A 73 5.80 3.48 10.27
CA VAL A 73 4.84 2.45 10.69
C VAL A 73 4.89 2.30 12.20
N ILE A 74 3.73 2.41 12.84
CA ILE A 74 3.49 2.05 14.23
C ILE A 74 2.66 0.76 14.19
N PRO A 75 3.25 -0.41 14.50
CA PRO A 75 2.53 -1.68 14.50
C PRO A 75 1.25 -1.64 15.35
N GLY A 76 0.11 -1.98 14.75
CA GLY A 76 -1.20 -1.98 15.39
C GLY A 76 -1.93 -0.62 15.39
N ASP A 77 -1.28 0.45 14.94
CA ASP A 77 -1.86 1.80 14.90
C ASP A 77 -1.71 2.44 13.51
N PRO A 78 -2.63 2.14 12.58
CA PRO A 78 -2.60 2.75 11.26
C PRO A 78 -2.81 4.26 11.31
N ASP A 79 -3.65 4.78 12.20
CA ASP A 79 -3.92 6.22 12.26
C ASP A 79 -2.72 7.01 12.81
N GLY A 80 -1.94 6.40 13.71
CA GLY A 80 -0.67 6.93 14.19
C GLY A 80 0.49 6.76 13.20
N SER A 81 0.38 5.87 12.22
CA SER A 81 1.43 5.58 11.25
C SER A 81 1.53 6.66 10.18
N PHE A 82 2.71 7.29 10.03
CA PHE A 82 2.92 8.32 9.01
C PHE A 82 2.67 7.80 7.59
N LEU A 83 2.97 6.51 7.32
CA LEU A 83 2.72 5.87 6.04
C LEU A 83 1.23 5.86 5.66
N ASP A 84 0.31 5.60 6.59
CA ASP A 84 -1.12 5.67 6.29
C ASP A 84 -1.57 7.12 6.08
N GLN A 85 -1.09 8.03 6.93
CA GLN A 85 -1.41 9.46 6.86
C GLN A 85 -0.98 10.11 5.53
N VAL A 86 0.16 9.71 4.93
CA VAL A 86 0.59 10.24 3.63
C VAL A 86 -0.32 9.78 2.49
N LEU A 87 -0.95 8.61 2.63
CA LEU A 87 -1.78 7.99 1.60
C LEU A 87 -3.23 8.51 1.58
N VAL A 88 -3.70 9.13 2.68
CA VAL A 88 -5.11 9.58 2.82
C VAL A 88 -5.30 11.10 2.95
N ARG A 89 -4.24 11.87 3.20
CA ARG A 89 -4.35 13.33 3.37
C ARG A 89 -4.90 14.04 2.12
N ALA A 90 -5.52 15.19 2.32
CA ALA A 90 -6.12 15.97 1.24
C ALA A 90 -5.11 16.78 0.42
N ILE A 91 -4.05 17.28 1.07
CA ILE A 91 -2.99 18.10 0.45
C ILE A 91 -1.69 17.31 0.54
N ASP A 92 -0.91 17.34 -0.54
CA ASP A 92 0.33 16.59 -0.68
C ASP A 92 0.18 15.07 -0.45
N ARG A 93 -0.93 14.51 -0.92
CA ARG A 93 -1.19 13.07 -0.90
C ARG A 93 -0.14 12.34 -1.72
N MET A 94 0.46 11.32 -1.12
CA MET A 94 1.38 10.43 -1.80
C MET A 94 0.65 9.23 -2.42
N PRO A 95 1.17 8.65 -3.51
CA PRO A 95 2.23 9.21 -4.39
C PRO A 95 1.75 10.43 -5.19
N TYR A 96 2.65 11.37 -5.49
CA TYR A 96 2.32 12.61 -6.19
C TYR A 96 1.98 12.44 -7.67
N ASP A 97 2.61 11.46 -8.31
CA ASP A 97 2.46 11.17 -9.74
C ASP A 97 1.15 10.43 -10.02
N GLN A 98 0.84 9.41 -9.21
CA GLN A 98 -0.42 8.69 -9.29
C GLN A 98 -0.85 8.18 -7.91
N PRO A 99 -2.10 8.45 -7.48
CA PRO A 99 -2.61 7.88 -6.24
C PRO A 99 -2.52 6.36 -6.22
N MET A 100 -2.11 5.80 -5.09
CA MET A 100 -2.13 4.37 -4.82
C MET A 100 -3.56 3.83 -4.93
N ALA A 101 -3.72 2.65 -5.51
CA ALA A 101 -5.02 1.98 -5.64
C ALA A 101 -5.65 1.78 -4.26
N ASP A 102 -6.98 1.92 -4.18
CA ASP A 102 -7.69 1.80 -2.89
C ASP A 102 -7.51 0.42 -2.25
N VAL A 103 -7.42 -0.64 -3.06
CA VAL A 103 -7.15 -2.01 -2.59
C VAL A 103 -5.75 -2.16 -2.00
N ASP A 104 -4.74 -1.48 -2.56
CA ASP A 104 -3.37 -1.52 -2.03
C ASP A 104 -3.24 -0.73 -0.73
N ARG A 105 -3.94 0.39 -0.65
CA ARG A 105 -4.03 1.17 0.58
C ARG A 105 -4.73 0.38 1.68
N ALA A 106 -5.83 -0.30 1.36
CA ALA A 106 -6.53 -1.17 2.30
C ALA A 106 -5.62 -2.30 2.79
N LEU A 107 -4.91 -2.99 1.88
CA LEU A 107 -3.95 -4.04 2.25
C LEU A 107 -2.85 -3.53 3.19
N LEU A 108 -2.29 -2.35 2.90
CA LEU A 108 -1.25 -1.73 3.72
C LEU A 108 -1.79 -1.36 5.11
N ARG A 109 -3.00 -0.77 5.16
CA ARG A 109 -3.66 -0.43 6.41
C ARG A 109 -3.96 -1.67 7.26
N ASP A 110 -4.42 -2.76 6.63
CA ASP A 110 -4.63 -4.05 7.29
C ASP A 110 -3.32 -4.62 7.83
N TRP A 111 -2.25 -4.60 7.03
CA TRP A 111 -0.93 -5.06 7.46
C TRP A 111 -0.44 -4.30 8.69
N ILE A 112 -0.59 -2.97 8.73
CA ILE A 112 -0.26 -2.18 9.92
C ILE A 112 -1.16 -2.58 11.10
N MET A 113 -2.48 -2.67 10.87
CA MET A 113 -3.47 -2.99 11.91
C MET A 113 -3.19 -4.34 12.60
N ILE A 114 -2.75 -5.36 11.86
CA ILE A 114 -2.41 -6.67 12.43
C ILE A 114 -1.01 -6.74 13.06
N GLY A 115 -0.34 -5.59 13.24
CA GLY A 115 0.97 -5.50 13.90
C GLY A 115 2.17 -5.53 12.95
N ALA A 116 1.97 -5.17 11.68
CA ALA A 116 3.03 -5.11 10.67
C ALA A 116 3.95 -6.35 10.61
N PRO A 117 3.42 -7.58 10.43
CA PRO A 117 4.22 -8.80 10.49
C PRO A 117 5.49 -8.75 9.62
N GLY A 118 6.62 -9.08 10.24
CA GLY A 118 7.95 -9.05 9.64
C GLY A 118 8.69 -7.72 9.80
N LEU A 119 8.07 -6.67 10.35
CA LEU A 119 8.77 -5.44 10.72
C LEU A 119 9.39 -5.61 12.14
N PRO A 120 10.72 -5.50 12.30
CA PRO A 120 11.37 -5.58 13.59
C PRO A 120 11.20 -4.28 14.39
N VAL A 121 11.61 -4.32 15.65
CA VAL A 121 11.68 -3.13 16.52
C VAL A 121 12.92 -2.31 16.19
N ASP A 122 14.05 -2.97 15.94
CA ASP A 122 15.34 -2.35 15.69
C ASP A 122 15.73 -2.48 14.21
N ALA A 123 16.30 -1.43 13.64
CA ALA A 123 16.63 -1.38 12.20
C ALA A 123 17.74 -2.38 11.82
N GLU A 124 18.59 -2.74 12.78
CA GLU A 124 19.65 -3.73 12.60
C GLU A 124 19.15 -5.17 12.43
N ASP A 125 17.88 -5.43 12.78
CA ASP A 125 17.21 -6.70 12.55
C ASP A 125 16.45 -6.76 11.22
N CYS A 126 16.56 -5.72 10.38
CA CYS A 126 15.89 -5.70 9.08
C CYS A 126 16.47 -6.77 8.12
N PRO A 127 15.60 -7.49 7.37
CA PRO A 127 15.99 -8.61 6.52
C PRO A 127 16.70 -8.19 5.22
#